data_AF-A0AAW2BSC6-F1
#
_entry.id   AF-A0AAW2BSC6-F1
#
_cell.length_a   1.000
_cell.length_b   1.000
_cell.length_c   1.000
_cell.angle_alpha   90.00
_cell.angle_beta   90.00
_cell.angle_gamma   90.00
#
_symmetry.space_group_name_H-M   'P 1'
#
loop_
_entity.id
_entity.type
_entity.pdbx_description
1 polymer ?
#
loop_
_entity_poly.entity_id
_entity_poly.type
_entity_poly.pdbx_seq_one_letter_code
_entity_poly.pdbx_strand_id
1 'polypeptide(L)'
;MLVPYNLPPWLCMKRSSLILSLVIPGPTSPGIAIDVYLQPLVEELRELWDVGVEAFDASSKHVFQLRVALMWTIHDFLAYADVSGWSTKGKFACPCCASETDSRYLKHGYKFCYMGHRRWLDSDHVFRDEDTSFDGSTDMRVAPVAPIASDILVDTESLVGRCLGKKCQLLYNKRKRGEANQCGWKKRSIFFSLPYWEDHKLRHNLDVMHIEKNVMDNILGTVLNLKDWTKDNYKARLDLADMGIRSELHLRQKGDDKYTILPACFHMTSSEKDGFLQVLRDVRVPDGYASNISRRVNLKERKIFGLKSHDNHILMQQLLPIALRGSLPSHVTRPLIKLASFFRKICSKTLTISDLKNDEAEIAVTLCELEKIFPPSFFTVIVHLVMHLATEAKIGGPVHYRWMYPIER
;
A
#
# COMPACT_ATOMS: atom_id res chain seq x y z
N MET A 1 -16.56 12.24 -4.13
CA MET A 1 -16.25 12.59 -5.53
C MET A 1 -16.41 11.32 -6.36
N LEU A 2 -17.09 11.43 -7.49
CA LEU A 2 -17.37 10.34 -8.43
C LEU A 2 -16.74 10.67 -9.78
N VAL A 3 -16.37 9.61 -10.51
CA VAL A 3 -15.75 9.68 -11.83
C VAL A 3 -16.57 8.82 -12.79
N PRO A 4 -17.08 9.37 -13.90
CA PRO A 4 -17.75 8.59 -14.94
C PRO A 4 -16.71 7.88 -15.83
N TYR A 5 -16.57 6.57 -15.63
CA TYR A 5 -15.60 5.72 -16.36
C TYR A 5 -16.02 5.39 -17.80
N ASN A 6 -17.26 5.62 -18.17
CA ASN A 6 -17.77 5.44 -19.53
C ASN A 6 -17.37 6.57 -20.49
N LEU A 7 -16.67 7.60 -20.01
CA LEU A 7 -16.09 8.65 -20.85
C LEU A 7 -14.74 8.22 -21.42
N PRO A 8 -14.33 8.75 -22.59
CA PRO A 8 -13.02 8.46 -23.14
C PRO A 8 -11.87 8.80 -22.17
N PRO A 9 -10.72 8.08 -22.26
CA PRO A 9 -9.53 8.30 -21.45
C PRO A 9 -9.09 9.74 -21.23
N TRP A 10 -9.19 10.59 -22.25
CA TRP A 10 -8.75 11.99 -22.20
C TRP A 10 -9.76 12.93 -21.50
N LEU A 11 -10.94 12.42 -21.12
CA LEU A 11 -12.03 13.18 -20.53
C LEU A 11 -12.39 12.67 -19.13
N CYS A 12 -12.44 11.35 -18.90
CA CYS A 12 -12.96 10.76 -17.65
C CYS A 12 -12.35 11.34 -16.37
N MET A 13 -11.03 11.60 -16.35
CA MET A 13 -10.32 12.14 -15.17
C MET A 13 -10.11 13.66 -15.20
N LYS A 14 -10.78 14.40 -16.10
CA LYS A 14 -10.71 15.87 -16.12
C LYS A 14 -11.61 16.46 -15.04
N ARG A 15 -11.20 17.59 -14.46
CA ARG A 15 -11.96 18.32 -13.43
C ARG A 15 -13.40 18.63 -13.86
N SER A 16 -13.64 18.91 -15.14
CA SER A 16 -14.97 19.16 -15.72
C SER A 16 -15.90 17.94 -15.72
N SER A 17 -15.35 16.74 -15.54
CA SER A 17 -16.09 15.46 -15.56
C SER A 17 -16.22 14.85 -14.15
N LEU A 18 -15.63 15.47 -13.13
CA LEU A 18 -15.73 15.01 -11.74
C LEU A 18 -17.05 15.47 -11.13
N ILE A 19 -17.72 14.57 -10.42
CA ILE A 19 -18.97 14.88 -9.72
C ILE A 19 -18.69 14.91 -8.22
N LEU A 20 -18.90 16.06 -7.59
CA LEU A 20 -18.74 16.21 -6.16
C LEU A 20 -20.01 15.74 -5.44
N SER A 21 -20.04 14.46 -5.06
CA SER A 21 -21.19 13.84 -4.38
C SER A 21 -21.31 14.15 -2.89
N LEU A 22 -20.20 14.41 -2.21
CA LEU A 22 -20.18 14.57 -0.76
C LEU A 22 -19.01 15.46 -0.33
N VAL A 23 -19.31 16.40 0.57
CA VAL A 23 -18.33 17.22 1.28
C VAL A 23 -18.61 17.08 2.78
N ILE A 24 -17.62 16.62 3.53
CA ILE A 24 -17.72 16.50 4.99
C ILE A 24 -16.87 17.62 5.60
N PRO A 25 -17.48 18.71 6.08
CA PRO A 25 -16.74 19.79 6.72
C PRO A 25 -16.30 19.39 8.13
N GLY A 26 -15.12 19.85 8.54
CA GLY A 26 -14.68 19.80 9.93
C GLY A 26 -13.25 19.27 10.10
N PRO A 27 -12.65 19.47 11.30
CA PRO A 27 -11.25 19.15 11.56
C PRO A 27 -10.98 17.65 11.79
N THR A 28 -12.02 16.82 11.87
CA THR A 28 -11.91 15.40 12.25
C THR A 28 -12.52 14.48 11.21
N SER A 29 -11.80 13.42 10.83
CA SER A 29 -12.35 12.33 9.99
C SER A 29 -13.59 11.69 10.65
N PRO A 30 -14.63 11.33 9.87
CA PRO A 30 -15.80 10.60 10.39
C PRO A 30 -15.48 9.16 10.81
N GLY A 31 -14.34 8.60 10.40
CA GLY A 31 -14.01 7.21 10.64
C GLY A 31 -15.06 6.27 10.03
N ILE A 32 -15.39 5.19 10.73
CA ILE A 32 -16.46 4.25 10.31
C ILE A 32 -17.86 4.88 10.22
N ALA A 33 -18.08 6.09 10.75
CA ALA A 33 -19.35 6.81 10.58
C ALA A 33 -19.52 7.40 9.18
N ILE A 34 -18.51 7.27 8.30
CA ILE A 34 -18.58 7.71 6.91
C ILE A 34 -19.83 7.18 6.20
N ASP A 35 -20.29 5.98 6.56
CA ASP A 35 -21.48 5.36 5.97
C ASP A 35 -22.75 6.18 6.18
N VAL A 36 -22.89 6.89 7.31
CA VAL A 36 -24.04 7.78 7.55
C VAL A 36 -24.06 8.91 6.52
N TYR A 37 -22.89 9.43 6.16
CA TYR A 37 -22.77 10.48 5.15
C TYR A 37 -22.92 9.95 3.72
N LEU A 38 -22.65 8.66 3.51
CA LEU A 38 -22.80 8.01 2.20
C LEU A 38 -24.22 7.52 1.93
N GLN A 39 -25.12 7.50 2.92
CA GLN A 39 -26.51 7.05 2.76
C GLN A 39 -27.23 7.70 1.58
N PRO A 40 -27.28 9.04 1.44
CA PRO A 40 -27.98 9.66 0.31
C PRO A 40 -27.40 9.25 -1.05
N LEU A 41 -26.07 9.16 -1.14
CA LEU A 41 -25.40 8.72 -2.36
C LEU A 41 -25.75 7.26 -2.71
N VAL A 42 -25.82 6.38 -1.71
CA VAL A 42 -26.15 4.97 -1.91
C VAL A 42 -27.62 4.80 -2.31
N GLU A 43 -28.53 5.60 -1.76
CA GLU A 43 -29.94 5.63 -2.14
C GLU A 43 -30.10 6.06 -3.61
N GLU A 44 -29.44 7.14 -4.03
CA GLU A 44 -29.43 7.58 -5.44
C GLU A 44 -28.82 6.54 -6.38
N LEU A 45 -27.68 5.91 -6.00
CA LEU A 45 -27.05 4.85 -6.79
C LEU A 45 -27.94 3.62 -6.93
N ARG A 46 -28.77 3.33 -5.92
CA ARG A 46 -29.73 2.23 -5.98
C ARG A 46 -30.90 2.57 -6.90
N GLU A 47 -31.46 3.77 -6.80
CA GLU A 47 -32.51 4.25 -7.70
C GLU A 47 -32.04 4.23 -9.17
N LEU A 48 -30.83 4.74 -9.43
CA LEU A 48 -30.19 4.73 -10.75
C LEU A 48 -29.98 3.30 -11.30
N TRP A 49 -29.82 2.30 -10.45
CA TRP A 49 -29.65 0.92 -10.88
C TRP A 49 -30.98 0.20 -11.11
N ASP A 50 -31.89 0.26 -10.13
CA ASP A 50 -33.14 -0.50 -10.12
C ASP A 50 -34.13 0.06 -11.16
N VAL A 51 -34.33 1.37 -11.15
CA VAL A 51 -35.29 2.09 -12.01
C VAL A 51 -34.56 2.80 -13.16
N GLY A 52 -33.48 3.52 -12.85
CA GLY A 52 -32.82 4.46 -13.74
C GLY A 52 -33.53 5.82 -13.82
N VAL A 53 -32.96 6.74 -14.58
CA VAL A 53 -33.53 8.08 -14.82
C VAL A 53 -33.60 8.38 -16.31
N GLU A 54 -34.59 9.14 -16.75
CA GLU A 54 -34.64 9.63 -18.14
C GLU A 54 -33.51 10.64 -18.37
N ALA A 55 -32.66 10.37 -19.37
CA ALA A 55 -31.57 11.25 -19.78
C ALA A 55 -31.66 11.54 -21.28
N PHE A 56 -31.33 12.77 -21.66
CA PHE A 56 -31.29 13.19 -23.06
C PHE A 56 -29.87 13.07 -23.61
N ASP A 57 -29.68 12.28 -24.66
CA ASP A 57 -28.43 12.24 -25.40
C ASP A 57 -28.41 13.35 -26.45
N ALA A 58 -27.56 14.35 -26.24
CA ALA A 58 -27.40 15.49 -27.14
C ALA A 58 -26.90 15.10 -28.55
N SER A 59 -26.17 13.98 -28.68
CA SER A 59 -25.62 13.53 -29.96
C SER A 59 -26.70 12.87 -30.81
N SER A 60 -27.41 11.88 -30.25
CA SER A 60 -28.49 11.19 -30.98
C SER A 60 -29.80 11.97 -30.98
N LYS A 61 -29.97 12.98 -30.11
CA LYS A 61 -31.21 13.73 -29.87
C LYS A 61 -32.38 12.86 -29.37
N HIS A 62 -32.08 11.75 -28.70
CA HIS A 62 -33.10 10.86 -28.12
C HIS A 62 -33.02 10.86 -26.60
N VAL A 63 -34.19 10.65 -25.97
CA VAL A 63 -34.26 10.33 -24.54
C VAL A 63 -34.04 8.83 -24.38
N PHE A 64 -33.25 8.45 -23.38
CA PHE A 64 -33.00 7.06 -23.02
C PHE A 64 -33.05 6.89 -21.51
N GLN A 65 -33.31 5.66 -21.06
CA GLN A 65 -33.27 5.31 -19.65
C GLN A 65 -31.82 5.09 -19.22
N LEU A 66 -31.24 6.05 -18.48
CA LEU A 66 -29.90 5.95 -17.94
C LEU A 66 -29.90 5.10 -16.67
N ARG A 67 -29.01 4.12 -16.63
CA ARG A 67 -28.67 3.35 -15.42
C ARG A 67 -27.21 3.52 -15.06
N VAL A 68 -26.91 3.48 -13.76
CA VAL A 68 -25.55 3.69 -13.23
C VAL A 68 -25.21 2.59 -12.22
N ALA A 69 -23.97 2.09 -12.29
CA ALA A 69 -23.38 1.22 -11.29
C ALA A 69 -22.06 1.80 -10.79
N LEU A 70 -21.86 1.78 -9.47
CA LEU A 70 -20.59 2.13 -8.84
C LEU A 70 -19.59 0.98 -8.98
N MET A 71 -18.60 1.10 -9.87
CA MET A 71 -17.64 0.01 -10.12
C MET A 71 -16.76 -0.33 -8.92
N TRP A 72 -16.16 0.69 -8.29
CA TRP A 72 -15.25 0.53 -7.16
C TRP A 72 -15.02 1.87 -6.46
N THR A 73 -14.31 1.82 -5.34
CA THR A 73 -13.80 3.03 -4.67
C THR A 73 -12.27 3.03 -4.63
N ILE A 74 -11.65 4.22 -4.54
CA ILE A 74 -10.20 4.42 -4.45
C ILE A 74 -9.91 5.25 -3.22
N HIS A 75 -9.03 4.76 -2.36
CA HIS A 75 -8.73 5.35 -1.07
C HIS A 75 -7.26 5.21 -0.72
N ASP A 76 -6.73 6.17 0.04
CA ASP A 76 -5.54 5.91 0.84
C ASP A 76 -5.84 4.79 1.86
N PHE A 77 -4.78 4.19 2.45
CA PHE A 77 -4.96 3.00 3.27
C PHE A 77 -5.70 3.27 4.60
N LEU A 78 -5.79 4.53 5.04
CA LEU A 78 -6.55 4.91 6.22
C LEU A 78 -8.04 5.02 5.89
N ALA A 79 -8.41 5.74 4.82
CA ALA A 79 -9.78 5.84 4.36
C ALA A 79 -10.32 4.50 3.85
N TYR A 80 -9.46 3.63 3.31
CA TYR A 80 -9.81 2.25 2.98
C TYR A 80 -10.45 1.55 4.19
N ALA A 81 -9.87 1.72 5.38
CA ALA A 81 -10.35 1.09 6.61
C ALA A 81 -11.77 1.57 6.98
N ASP A 82 -11.99 2.87 6.84
CA ASP A 82 -13.25 3.51 7.19
C ASP A 82 -14.38 3.09 6.25
N VAL A 83 -14.10 3.01 4.95
CA VAL A 83 -15.11 2.72 3.93
C VAL A 83 -15.39 1.22 3.81
N SER A 84 -14.35 0.39 3.73
CA SER A 84 -14.51 -1.07 3.64
C SER A 84 -15.05 -1.67 4.93
N GLY A 85 -14.72 -1.06 6.07
CA GLY A 85 -14.96 -1.64 7.39
C GLY A 85 -13.88 -2.63 7.83
N TRP A 86 -12.86 -2.91 7.00
CA TRP A 86 -11.72 -3.75 7.37
C TRP A 86 -10.74 -2.98 8.27
N SER A 87 -10.21 -3.63 9.31
CA SER A 87 -9.16 -3.04 10.14
C SER A 87 -7.82 -3.07 9.42
N THR A 88 -7.34 -1.92 8.95
CA THR A 88 -6.00 -1.77 8.36
C THR A 88 -4.85 -1.65 9.39
N LYS A 89 -5.12 -2.09 10.63
CA LYS A 89 -4.18 -2.07 11.76
C LYS A 89 -4.19 -3.41 12.48
N GLY A 90 -3.05 -3.76 13.08
CA GLY A 90 -2.90 -4.96 13.90
C GLY A 90 -2.58 -6.20 13.07
N LYS A 91 -2.81 -7.39 13.65
CA LYS A 91 -2.39 -8.68 13.07
C LYS A 91 -2.91 -8.92 11.65
N PHE A 92 -4.14 -8.49 11.36
CA PHE A 92 -4.84 -8.76 10.10
C PHE A 92 -4.95 -7.52 9.21
N ALA A 93 -3.95 -6.64 9.21
CA ALA A 93 -4.07 -5.35 8.53
C ALA A 93 -4.28 -5.44 7.01
N CYS A 94 -3.83 -6.52 6.36
CA CYS A 94 -3.99 -6.67 4.91
C CYS A 94 -5.43 -7.11 4.58
N PRO A 95 -6.21 -6.32 3.83
CA PRO A 95 -7.56 -6.72 3.44
C PRO A 95 -7.57 -7.86 2.40
N CYS A 96 -6.50 -7.99 1.62
CA CYS A 96 -6.36 -9.02 0.60
C CYS A 96 -5.99 -10.39 1.19
N CYS A 97 -5.23 -10.43 2.29
CA CYS A 97 -4.87 -11.67 2.98
C CYS A 97 -5.83 -11.99 4.15
N ALA A 98 -6.55 -10.99 4.63
CA ALA A 98 -7.54 -11.11 5.69
C ALA A 98 -7.02 -11.83 6.95
N SER A 99 -7.76 -12.84 7.44
CA SER A 99 -7.38 -13.66 8.59
C SER A 99 -6.09 -14.47 8.36
N GLU A 100 -5.73 -14.70 7.10
CA GLU A 100 -4.48 -15.38 6.71
C GLU A 100 -3.29 -14.42 6.55
N THR A 101 -3.44 -13.13 6.90
CA THR A 101 -2.32 -12.18 6.92
C THR A 101 -1.20 -12.73 7.80
N ASP A 102 -0.03 -12.93 7.21
CA ASP A 102 1.16 -13.28 7.97
C ASP A 102 1.75 -12.00 8.59
N SER A 103 1.72 -11.96 9.92
CA SER A 103 2.29 -10.84 10.67
C SER A 103 2.87 -11.28 11.99
N ARG A 104 3.93 -10.57 12.40
CA ARG A 104 4.63 -10.80 13.65
C ARG A 104 4.72 -9.50 14.43
N TYR A 105 4.39 -9.56 15.71
CA TYR A 105 4.56 -8.41 16.59
C TYR A 105 6.02 -8.27 17.01
N LEU A 106 6.62 -7.13 16.68
CA LEU A 106 7.96 -6.74 17.09
C LEU A 106 7.90 -6.17 18.51
N LYS A 107 8.47 -6.91 19.47
CA LYS A 107 8.38 -6.64 20.90
C LYS A 107 9.00 -5.32 21.31
N HIS A 108 10.16 -4.99 20.74
CA HIS A 108 10.88 -3.74 21.02
C HIS A 108 10.43 -2.61 20.09
N GLY A 109 10.06 -2.93 18.85
CA GLY A 109 9.49 -1.98 17.89
C GLY A 109 8.05 -1.53 18.20
N TYR A 110 7.32 -2.28 19.02
CA TYR A 110 5.91 -2.07 19.37
C TYR A 110 4.96 -1.98 18.16
N LYS A 111 5.21 -2.80 17.14
CA LYS A 111 4.45 -2.79 15.88
C LYS A 111 4.43 -4.16 15.23
N PHE A 112 3.47 -4.41 14.36
CA PHE A 112 3.48 -5.58 13.50
C PHE A 112 4.37 -5.35 12.28
N CYS A 113 5.16 -6.35 11.93
CA CYS A 113 5.71 -6.52 10.58
C CYS A 113 4.90 -7.58 9.81
N TYR A 114 4.98 -7.53 8.48
CA TYR A 114 4.21 -8.34 7.55
C TYR A 114 5.20 -8.98 6.58
N MET A 115 5.71 -10.13 7.00
CA MET A 115 6.67 -10.93 6.24
C MET A 115 5.92 -12.15 5.67
N GLY A 116 6.62 -13.18 5.20
CA GLY A 116 5.97 -14.40 4.71
C GLY A 116 5.60 -14.32 3.22
N HIS A 117 6.32 -13.48 2.46
CA HIS A 117 6.15 -13.39 1.01
C HIS A 117 6.47 -14.71 0.28
N ARG A 118 7.17 -15.64 0.96
CA ARG A 118 7.46 -16.99 0.46
C ARG A 118 6.21 -17.80 0.08
N ARG A 119 5.06 -17.52 0.70
CA ARG A 119 3.78 -18.17 0.39
C ARG A 119 3.34 -17.99 -1.08
N TRP A 120 3.81 -16.93 -1.75
CA TRP A 120 3.52 -16.61 -3.15
C TRP A 120 4.52 -17.19 -4.16
N LEU A 121 5.56 -17.88 -3.71
CA LEU A 121 6.52 -18.53 -4.61
C LEU A 121 5.96 -19.88 -5.11
N ASP A 122 6.52 -20.42 -6.18
CA ASP A 122 6.21 -21.80 -6.58
C ASP A 122 6.58 -22.80 -5.48
N SER A 123 5.88 -23.93 -5.41
CA SER A 123 6.03 -24.91 -4.31
C SER A 123 7.42 -25.54 -4.21
N ASP A 124 8.16 -25.56 -5.32
CA ASP A 124 9.52 -26.09 -5.46
C ASP A 124 10.60 -25.00 -5.42
N HIS A 125 10.22 -23.75 -5.18
CA HIS A 125 11.17 -22.64 -5.12
C HIS A 125 12.07 -22.74 -3.88
N VAL A 126 13.39 -22.74 -4.08
CA VAL A 126 14.42 -22.91 -3.03
C VAL A 126 14.22 -22.05 -1.76
N PHE A 127 13.75 -20.81 -1.89
CA PHE A 127 13.47 -19.95 -0.73
C PHE A 127 12.41 -20.50 0.23
N ARG A 128 11.52 -21.40 -0.20
CA ARG A 128 10.54 -22.04 0.69
C ARG A 128 11.20 -22.92 1.75
N ASP A 129 12.33 -23.54 1.42
CA ASP A 129 13.10 -24.41 2.30
C ASP A 129 14.21 -23.67 3.07
N GLU A 130 14.57 -22.44 2.66
CA GLU A 130 15.58 -21.64 3.35
C GLU A 130 15.07 -21.10 4.69
N ASP A 131 15.66 -21.51 5.81
CA ASP A 131 15.32 -21.08 7.17
C ASP A 131 16.21 -19.93 7.67
N THR A 132 17.53 -20.14 7.62
CA THR A 132 18.58 -19.31 8.22
C THR A 132 18.63 -17.90 7.67
N SER A 133 18.36 -17.73 6.37
CA SER A 133 18.36 -16.43 5.72
C SER A 133 17.08 -15.61 5.96
N PHE A 134 16.01 -16.25 6.47
CA PHE A 134 14.70 -15.64 6.70
C PHE A 134 14.42 -15.48 8.19
N ASP A 135 13.41 -16.18 8.70
CA ASP A 135 12.89 -16.09 10.06
C ASP A 135 13.22 -17.33 10.93
N GLY A 136 14.08 -18.21 10.43
CA GLY A 136 14.44 -19.48 11.07
C GLY A 136 13.44 -20.61 10.83
N SER A 137 12.50 -20.45 9.88
CA SER A 137 11.51 -21.48 9.54
C SER A 137 11.40 -21.71 8.03
N THR A 138 10.96 -22.89 7.63
CA THR A 138 10.53 -23.21 6.26
C THR A 138 9.08 -22.78 6.03
N ASP A 139 8.69 -22.45 4.80
CA ASP A 139 7.32 -22.02 4.47
C ASP A 139 6.70 -22.76 3.27
N MET A 140 5.97 -23.83 3.57
CA MET A 140 5.24 -24.65 2.60
C MET A 140 3.75 -24.28 2.48
N ARG A 141 3.31 -23.20 3.14
CA ARG A 141 1.91 -22.77 3.08
C ARG A 141 1.59 -22.19 1.70
N VAL A 142 0.33 -22.29 1.30
CA VAL A 142 -0.19 -21.65 0.09
C VAL A 142 -0.41 -20.16 0.30
N ALA A 143 -0.40 -19.38 -0.78
CA ALA A 143 -0.75 -17.96 -0.74
C ALA A 143 -2.20 -17.78 -0.23
N PRO A 144 -2.47 -16.76 0.61
CA PRO A 144 -3.81 -16.38 1.00
C PRO A 144 -4.73 -16.12 -0.19
N VAL A 145 -6.01 -16.45 -0.03
CA VAL A 145 -7.05 -16.11 -1.00
C VAL A 145 -7.80 -14.87 -0.53
N ALA A 146 -8.02 -13.92 -1.43
CA ALA A 146 -8.76 -12.71 -1.12
C ALA A 146 -10.23 -13.03 -0.76
N PRO A 147 -10.79 -12.43 0.31
CA PRO A 147 -12.16 -12.73 0.71
C PRO A 147 -13.17 -12.37 -0.38
N ILE A 148 -13.99 -13.35 -0.75
CA ILE A 148 -15.09 -13.15 -1.69
C ILE A 148 -16.30 -12.51 -1.00
N ALA A 149 -17.25 -12.01 -1.79
CA ALA A 149 -18.39 -11.27 -1.24
C ALA A 149 -19.23 -12.11 -0.27
N SER A 150 -19.48 -13.37 -0.57
CA SER A 150 -20.24 -14.29 0.30
C SER A 150 -19.60 -14.42 1.68
N ASP A 151 -18.28 -14.61 1.74
CA ASP A 151 -17.55 -14.76 3.00
C ASP A 151 -17.63 -13.48 3.82
N ILE A 152 -17.52 -12.33 3.16
CA ILE A 152 -17.64 -11.03 3.82
C ILE A 152 -19.04 -10.80 4.35
N LEU A 153 -20.09 -11.20 3.62
CA LEU A 153 -21.46 -11.12 4.10
C LEU A 153 -21.61 -11.97 5.38
N VAL A 154 -21.17 -13.22 5.36
CA VAL A 154 -21.20 -14.12 6.54
C VAL A 154 -20.44 -13.51 7.72
N ASP A 155 -19.19 -13.08 7.50
CA ASP A 155 -18.32 -12.52 8.55
C ASP A 155 -18.87 -11.24 9.18
N THR A 156 -19.66 -10.47 8.41
CA THR A 156 -20.18 -9.16 8.83
C THR A 156 -21.65 -9.19 9.27
N GLU A 157 -22.32 -10.34 9.24
CA GLU A 157 -23.75 -10.47 9.58
C GLU A 157 -24.05 -9.97 11.00
N SER A 158 -23.23 -10.38 11.97
CA SER A 158 -23.33 -9.92 13.36
C SER A 158 -23.04 -8.41 13.57
N LEU A 159 -22.58 -7.72 12.53
CA LEU A 159 -22.23 -6.29 12.56
C LEU A 159 -23.31 -5.41 11.91
N VAL A 160 -24.31 -6.01 11.26
CA VAL A 160 -25.43 -5.30 10.62
C VAL A 160 -26.28 -4.61 11.68
N GLY A 161 -26.80 -3.42 11.36
CA GLY A 161 -27.62 -2.63 12.29
C GLY A 161 -26.84 -2.01 13.46
N ARG A 162 -25.52 -2.20 13.53
CA ARG A 162 -24.66 -1.55 14.53
C ARG A 162 -24.73 -0.03 14.36
N CYS A 163 -25.00 0.69 15.44
CA CYS A 163 -24.95 2.16 15.46
C CYS A 163 -23.54 2.66 15.11
N LEU A 164 -23.35 3.38 14.01
CA LEU A 164 -22.01 3.84 13.58
C LEU A 164 -21.63 5.24 14.10
N GLY A 165 -22.53 5.93 14.81
CA GLY A 165 -22.33 7.29 15.29
C GLY A 165 -21.19 7.43 16.32
N LYS A 166 -20.64 8.65 16.46
CA LYS A 166 -19.47 8.94 17.33
C LYS A 166 -19.65 8.46 18.78
N LYS A 167 -20.85 8.58 19.37
CA LYS A 167 -21.15 8.09 20.73
C LYS A 167 -21.02 6.56 20.85
N CYS A 168 -21.44 5.84 19.82
CA CYS A 168 -21.37 4.37 19.74
C CYS A 168 -19.93 3.89 19.45
N GLN A 169 -19.15 4.64 18.65
CA GLN A 169 -17.75 4.34 18.38
C GLN A 169 -16.87 4.25 19.64
N LEU A 170 -17.10 5.11 20.63
CA LEU A 170 -16.38 5.07 21.90
C LEU A 170 -16.62 3.75 22.66
N LEU A 171 -17.80 3.14 22.52
CA LEU A 171 -18.11 1.83 23.09
C LEU A 171 -17.39 0.70 22.34
N TYR A 172 -17.27 0.79 21.00
CA TYR A 172 -16.54 -0.21 20.20
C TYR A 172 -15.02 -0.10 20.30
N ASN A 173 -14.49 1.09 20.60
CA ASN A 173 -13.07 1.30 20.83
C ASN A 173 -12.62 0.83 22.22
N LYS A 174 -13.56 0.65 23.18
CA LYS A 174 -13.35 0.04 24.50
C LYS A 174 -13.40 -1.50 24.46
N ARG A 175 -12.99 -2.15 23.36
CA ARG A 175 -12.83 -3.61 23.35
C ARG A 175 -11.77 -4.02 24.37
N LYS A 176 -12.12 -4.94 25.27
CA LYS A 176 -11.23 -5.43 26.34
C LYS A 176 -9.95 -5.99 25.74
N ARG A 177 -8.79 -5.70 26.36
CA ARG A 177 -7.54 -6.44 26.14
C ARG A 177 -7.85 -7.92 26.37
N GLY A 178 -7.87 -8.73 25.31
CA GLY A 178 -8.19 -10.17 25.37
C GLY A 178 -9.36 -10.61 24.48
N GLU A 179 -10.26 -9.71 24.08
CA GLU A 179 -11.26 -9.99 23.03
C GLU A 179 -10.63 -9.76 21.65
N ALA A 180 -9.62 -10.56 21.33
CA ALA A 180 -9.09 -10.65 19.98
C ALA A 180 -10.12 -11.41 19.13
N ASN A 181 -11.19 -10.72 18.70
CA ASN A 181 -12.08 -11.29 17.70
C ASN A 181 -11.23 -11.70 16.50
N GLN A 182 -11.36 -12.96 16.10
CA GLN A 182 -10.70 -13.60 14.96
C GLN A 182 -11.05 -12.95 13.60
N CYS A 183 -11.79 -11.84 13.62
CA CYS A 183 -12.40 -11.19 12.48
C CYS A 183 -11.94 -9.71 12.40
N GLY A 184 -11.34 -9.33 11.27
CA GLY A 184 -10.81 -7.99 11.01
C GLY A 184 -11.89 -6.93 10.75
N TRP A 185 -13.16 -7.32 10.62
CA TRP A 185 -14.26 -6.42 10.30
C TRP A 185 -14.74 -5.60 11.50
N LYS A 186 -14.95 -4.30 11.26
CA LYS A 186 -15.53 -3.34 12.20
C LYS A 186 -17.00 -3.03 11.89
N LYS A 187 -17.37 -3.13 10.62
CA LYS A 187 -18.73 -2.97 10.07
C LYS A 187 -18.85 -3.71 8.74
N ARG A 188 -20.09 -3.92 8.29
CA ARG A 188 -20.39 -4.16 6.86
C ARG A 188 -20.34 -2.82 6.14
N SER A 189 -19.65 -2.74 5.00
CA SER A 189 -19.66 -1.52 4.19
C SER A 189 -21.09 -1.23 3.68
N ILE A 190 -21.53 0.03 3.75
CA ILE A 190 -22.84 0.44 3.22
C ILE A 190 -23.05 0.07 1.75
N PHE A 191 -21.97 -0.04 0.96
CA PHE A 191 -22.08 -0.41 -0.45
C PHE A 191 -22.62 -1.82 -0.69
N PHE A 192 -22.58 -2.72 0.31
CA PHE A 192 -23.28 -4.02 0.23
C PHE A 192 -24.82 -3.91 0.21
N SER A 193 -25.38 -2.72 0.37
CA SER A 193 -26.81 -2.47 0.11
C SER A 193 -27.12 -2.22 -1.37
N LEU A 194 -26.09 -2.03 -2.21
CA LEU A 194 -26.24 -1.97 -3.67
C LEU A 194 -26.36 -3.39 -4.22
N PRO A 195 -27.40 -3.71 -5.03
CA PRO A 195 -27.68 -5.08 -5.47
C PRO A 195 -26.54 -5.78 -6.21
N TYR A 196 -25.71 -5.01 -6.93
CA TYR A 196 -24.63 -5.51 -7.78
C TYR A 196 -23.25 -5.53 -7.08
N TRP A 197 -23.15 -5.04 -5.84
CA TRP A 197 -21.85 -4.88 -5.18
C TRP A 197 -21.18 -6.21 -4.83
N GLU A 198 -21.97 -7.26 -4.59
CA GLU A 198 -21.46 -8.61 -4.31
C GLU A 198 -20.76 -9.25 -5.52
N ASP A 199 -21.12 -8.85 -6.74
CA ASP A 199 -20.51 -9.34 -7.97
C ASP A 199 -19.15 -8.70 -8.27
N HIS A 200 -18.81 -7.60 -7.58
CA HIS A 200 -17.56 -6.89 -7.79
C HIS A 200 -16.36 -7.65 -7.19
N LYS A 201 -15.48 -8.10 -8.08
CA LYS A 201 -14.17 -8.70 -7.73
C LYS A 201 -13.23 -7.70 -7.05
N LEU A 202 -13.27 -6.43 -7.45
CA LEU A 202 -12.45 -5.36 -6.90
C LEU A 202 -13.35 -4.22 -6.43
N ARG A 203 -13.64 -4.20 -5.12
CA ARG A 203 -14.58 -3.25 -4.49
C ARG A 203 -13.90 -1.97 -4.02
N HIS A 204 -12.77 -2.13 -3.35
CA HIS A 204 -11.95 -1.05 -2.82
C HIS A 204 -10.54 -1.22 -3.36
N ASN A 205 -10.04 -0.22 -4.09
CA ASN A 205 -8.71 -0.25 -4.69
C ASN A 205 -7.66 0.18 -3.67
N LEU A 206 -6.49 -0.44 -3.75
CA LEU A 206 -5.29 0.04 -3.12
C LEU A 206 -4.74 1.23 -3.91
N ASP A 207 -4.58 2.39 -3.27
CA ASP A 207 -4.01 3.55 -3.94
C ASP A 207 -2.50 3.39 -4.14
N VAL A 208 -2.13 3.02 -5.37
CA VAL A 208 -0.75 2.79 -5.81
C VAL A 208 0.12 4.02 -5.57
N MET A 209 -0.41 5.23 -5.74
CA MET A 209 0.36 6.47 -5.52
C MET A 209 0.86 6.55 -4.07
N HIS A 210 -0.03 6.34 -3.11
CA HIS A 210 0.32 6.39 -1.70
C HIS A 210 1.20 5.21 -1.28
N ILE A 211 0.96 4.02 -1.82
CA ILE A 211 1.78 2.84 -1.55
C ILE A 211 3.20 3.07 -2.05
N GLU A 212 3.38 3.44 -3.31
CA GLU A 212 4.69 3.69 -3.92
C GLU A 212 5.46 4.78 -3.17
N LYS A 213 4.80 5.90 -2.83
CA LYS A 213 5.39 6.97 -2.03
C LYS A 213 5.91 6.45 -0.69
N ASN A 214 5.09 5.71 0.04
CA ASN A 214 5.45 5.19 1.36
C ASN A 214 6.57 4.14 1.28
N VAL A 215 6.58 3.30 0.24
CA VAL A 215 7.67 2.35 -0.02
C VAL A 215 8.96 3.11 -0.32
N MET A 216 8.92 4.13 -1.17
CA MET A 216 10.07 4.98 -1.49
C MET A 216 10.64 5.67 -0.24
N ASP A 217 9.78 6.28 0.58
CA ASP A 217 10.17 6.92 1.83
C ASP A 217 10.80 5.91 2.80
N ASN A 218 10.28 4.68 2.88
CA ASN A 218 10.85 3.60 3.69
C ASN A 218 12.24 3.17 3.19
N ILE A 219 12.44 3.06 1.87
CA ILE A 219 13.74 2.74 1.27
C ILE A 219 14.74 3.85 1.61
N LEU A 220 14.43 5.10 1.27
CA LEU A 220 15.32 6.24 1.51
C LEU A 220 15.68 6.38 2.99
N GLY A 221 14.69 6.29 3.88
CA GLY A 221 14.90 6.36 5.32
C GLY A 221 15.89 5.30 5.82
N THR A 222 15.80 4.08 5.26
CA THR A 222 16.63 2.94 5.67
C THR A 222 18.03 3.01 5.07
N VAL A 223 18.17 3.18 3.75
CA VAL A 223 19.48 3.11 3.08
C VAL A 223 20.36 4.33 3.37
N LEU A 224 19.76 5.52 3.50
CA LEU A 224 20.47 6.74 3.93
C LEU A 224 20.61 6.82 5.46
N ASN A 225 20.06 5.86 6.21
CA ASN A 225 20.03 5.83 7.67
C ASN A 225 19.59 7.19 8.26
N LEU A 226 18.44 7.68 7.81
CA LEU A 226 17.90 8.96 8.24
C LEU A 226 17.34 8.84 9.65
N LYS A 227 17.76 9.76 10.54
CA LYS A 227 17.27 9.82 11.92
C LYS A 227 15.74 9.86 11.94
N ASP A 228 15.13 9.10 12.85
CA ASP A 228 13.68 8.95 13.07
C ASP A 228 12.90 8.25 11.94
N TRP A 229 13.49 8.10 10.75
CA TRP A 229 12.83 7.55 9.56
C TRP A 229 13.35 6.16 9.19
N THR A 230 14.59 5.85 9.56
CA THR A 230 15.20 4.54 9.32
C THR A 230 14.39 3.41 9.94
N LYS A 231 14.21 2.34 9.18
CA LYS A 231 13.63 1.09 9.68
C LYS A 231 14.67 0.29 10.47
N ASP A 232 15.94 0.60 10.30
CA ASP A 232 17.02 -0.03 11.04
C ASP A 232 17.50 0.87 12.20
N ASN A 233 16.83 0.75 13.33
CA ASN A 233 17.14 1.50 14.55
C ASN A 233 17.43 0.56 15.72
N TYR A 234 17.77 1.14 16.88
CA TYR A 234 18.10 0.37 18.09
C TYR A 234 17.05 -0.69 18.44
N LYS A 235 15.76 -0.35 18.34
CA LYS A 235 14.65 -1.27 18.61
C LYS A 235 14.61 -2.41 17.59
N ALA A 236 14.81 -2.10 16.31
CA ALA A 236 14.88 -3.11 15.26
C ALA A 236 16.04 -4.12 15.49
N ARG A 237 17.19 -3.65 16.01
CA ARG A 237 18.32 -4.54 16.36
C ARG A 237 18.02 -5.44 17.56
N LEU A 238 17.28 -4.94 18.56
CA LEU A 238 16.79 -5.76 19.65
C LEU A 238 15.75 -6.78 19.18
N ASP A 239 14.85 -6.39 18.27
CA ASP A 239 13.88 -7.31 17.67
C ASP A 239 14.59 -8.44 16.90
N LEU A 240 15.65 -8.15 16.14
CA LEU A 240 16.46 -9.19 15.47
C LEU A 240 17.02 -10.22 16.49
N ALA A 241 17.50 -9.75 17.64
CA ALA A 241 18.02 -10.59 18.70
C ALA A 241 16.93 -11.43 19.40
N ASP A 242 15.80 -10.81 19.74
CA ASP A 242 14.63 -11.51 20.33
C ASP A 242 14.05 -12.55 19.34
N MET A 243 14.17 -12.31 18.04
CA MET A 243 13.78 -13.24 16.99
C MET A 243 14.82 -14.34 16.71
N GLY A 244 16.05 -14.22 17.22
CA GLY A 244 17.12 -15.20 16.98
C GLY A 244 17.66 -15.20 15.55
N ILE A 245 17.49 -14.11 14.78
CA ILE A 245 17.92 -14.03 13.38
C ILE A 245 19.01 -12.97 13.18
N ARG A 246 19.89 -13.18 12.20
CA ARG A 246 20.94 -12.21 11.79
C ARG A 246 21.81 -11.74 12.95
N SER A 247 22.49 -12.67 13.61
CA SER A 247 23.37 -12.39 14.74
C SER A 247 24.46 -11.35 14.44
N GLU A 248 24.89 -11.27 13.18
CA GLU A 248 25.84 -10.26 12.69
C GLU A 248 25.30 -8.82 12.79
N LEU A 249 23.98 -8.67 12.85
CA LEU A 249 23.27 -7.40 12.97
C LEU A 249 22.86 -7.07 14.41
N HIS A 250 23.11 -7.95 15.39
CA HIS A 250 22.77 -7.67 16.79
C HIS A 250 23.63 -6.54 17.38
N LEU A 251 23.12 -5.89 18.42
CA LEU A 251 23.85 -4.84 19.12
C LEU A 251 25.12 -5.40 19.75
N ARG A 252 26.25 -4.69 19.64
CA ARG A 252 27.48 -5.03 20.38
C ARG A 252 27.65 -4.15 21.61
N GLN A 253 27.94 -4.79 22.73
CA GLN A 253 28.32 -4.12 23.97
C GLN A 253 29.75 -3.59 23.85
N LYS A 254 29.96 -2.31 24.14
CA LYS A 254 31.28 -1.63 24.15
C LYS A 254 31.78 -1.30 25.57
N GLY A 255 31.02 -1.64 26.62
CA GLY A 255 31.31 -1.40 28.04
C GLY A 255 30.05 -1.53 28.88
N ASP A 256 30.08 -1.10 30.15
CA ASP A 256 28.88 -1.06 30.99
C ASP A 256 27.80 -0.17 30.34
N ASP A 257 26.64 -0.79 30.07
CA ASP A 257 25.41 -0.22 29.48
C ASP A 257 25.53 0.53 28.14
N LYS A 258 26.68 0.51 27.45
CA LYS A 258 26.83 1.14 26.13
C LYS A 258 26.79 0.13 24.99
N TYR A 259 25.70 0.17 24.24
CA TYR A 259 25.48 -0.64 23.03
C TYR A 259 25.72 0.18 21.76
N THR A 260 26.33 -0.45 20.75
CA THR A 260 26.59 0.17 19.44
C THR A 260 25.84 -0.58 18.34
N ILE A 261 25.18 0.16 17.45
CA ILE A 261 24.61 -0.37 16.21
C ILE A 261 25.75 -0.54 15.20
N LEU A 262 25.95 -1.76 14.70
CA LEU A 262 26.90 -2.01 13.63
C LEU A 262 26.32 -1.57 12.27
N PRO A 263 27.15 -1.03 11.37
CA PRO A 263 26.73 -0.78 9.99
C PRO A 263 26.24 -2.08 9.33
N ALA A 264 25.04 -2.06 8.76
CA ALA A 264 24.56 -3.13 7.91
C ALA A 264 25.02 -2.94 6.46
N CYS A 265 24.99 -3.99 5.65
CA CYS A 265 25.35 -3.95 4.23
C CYS A 265 24.46 -3.00 3.40
N PHE A 266 23.27 -2.67 3.89
CA PHE A 266 22.33 -1.76 3.24
C PHE A 266 22.45 -0.30 3.71
N HIS A 267 23.37 0.01 4.62
CA HIS A 267 23.66 1.38 5.02
C HIS A 267 24.74 1.97 4.11
N MET A 268 24.42 3.07 3.45
CA MET A 268 25.41 3.84 2.71
C MET A 268 26.42 4.48 3.68
N THR A 269 27.70 4.38 3.36
CA THR A 269 28.78 5.18 3.94
C THR A 269 28.60 6.66 3.57
N SER A 270 29.34 7.56 4.22
CA SER A 270 29.29 8.99 3.90
C SER A 270 29.59 9.29 2.43
N SER A 271 30.61 8.62 1.85
CA SER A 271 30.97 8.81 0.44
C SER A 271 29.89 8.27 -0.51
N GLU A 272 29.28 7.13 -0.19
CA GLU A 272 28.19 6.56 -0.98
C GLU A 272 26.93 7.44 -0.93
N LYS A 273 26.59 8.01 0.23
CA LYS A 273 25.51 9.00 0.36
C LYS A 273 25.79 10.24 -0.47
N ASP A 274 27.02 10.75 -0.42
CA ASP A 274 27.43 11.93 -1.17
C ASP A 274 27.27 11.66 -2.68
N GLY A 275 27.72 10.51 -3.18
CA GLY A 275 27.52 10.09 -4.57
C GLY A 275 26.05 9.92 -4.96
N PHE A 276 25.28 9.18 -4.15
CA PHE A 276 23.84 8.95 -4.37
C PHE A 276 23.06 10.27 -4.47
N LEU A 277 23.28 11.17 -3.50
CA LEU A 277 22.58 12.45 -3.45
C LEU A 277 23.08 13.43 -4.51
N GLN A 278 24.36 13.36 -4.90
CA GLN A 278 24.90 14.17 -5.99
C GLN A 278 24.21 13.84 -7.31
N VAL A 279 24.00 12.55 -7.61
CA VAL A 279 23.22 12.13 -8.79
C VAL A 279 21.83 12.77 -8.76
N LEU A 280 21.11 12.68 -7.65
CA LEU A 280 19.76 13.26 -7.52
C LEU A 280 19.75 14.80 -7.61
N ARG A 281 20.82 15.46 -7.15
CA ARG A 281 20.98 16.92 -7.22
C ARG A 281 21.26 17.40 -8.65
N ASP A 282 22.04 16.65 -9.39
CA ASP A 282 22.51 17.05 -10.72
C ASP A 282 21.54 16.67 -11.83
N VAL A 283 20.60 15.75 -11.57
CA VAL A 283 19.54 15.40 -12.50
C VAL A 283 18.84 16.66 -13.03
N ARG A 284 18.73 16.71 -14.36
CA ARG A 284 17.93 17.68 -15.11
C ARG A 284 16.90 16.89 -15.91
N VAL A 285 15.66 17.31 -15.84
CA VAL A 285 14.53 16.70 -16.55
C VAL A 285 13.82 17.76 -17.38
N PRO A 286 13.06 17.38 -18.42
CA PRO A 286 12.26 18.33 -19.19
C PRO A 286 11.29 19.13 -18.30
N ASP A 287 10.91 20.31 -18.77
CA ASP A 287 9.92 21.13 -18.07
C ASP A 287 8.58 20.39 -17.91
N GLY A 288 7.94 20.57 -16.76
CA GLY A 288 6.71 19.85 -16.39
C GLY A 288 6.87 18.37 -16.02
N TYR A 289 8.06 17.77 -16.15
CA TYR A 289 8.26 16.34 -15.88
C TYR A 289 8.29 16.00 -14.38
N ALA A 290 9.08 16.71 -13.58
CA ALA A 290 9.17 16.54 -12.13
C ALA A 290 9.39 17.89 -11.44
N SER A 291 9.19 17.96 -10.13
CA SER A 291 9.61 19.16 -9.39
C SER A 291 11.14 19.24 -9.32
N ASN A 292 11.66 20.39 -8.88
CA ASN A 292 13.10 20.58 -8.75
C ASN A 292 13.67 19.76 -7.58
N ILE A 293 14.04 18.50 -7.85
CA ILE A 293 14.62 17.55 -6.89
C ILE A 293 15.90 18.09 -6.25
N SER A 294 16.70 18.88 -6.98
CA SER A 294 17.90 19.50 -6.41
C SER A 294 17.62 20.35 -5.18
N ARG A 295 16.44 20.99 -5.08
CA ARG A 295 16.06 21.79 -3.91
C ARG A 295 15.67 20.93 -2.70
N ARG A 296 15.47 19.63 -2.89
CA ARG A 296 15.09 18.66 -1.86
C ARG A 296 16.29 17.92 -1.28
N VAL A 297 17.46 18.06 -1.91
CA VAL A 297 18.70 17.41 -1.50
C VAL A 297 19.56 18.37 -0.67
N ASN A 298 20.00 17.91 0.51
CA ASN A 298 20.98 18.59 1.35
C ASN A 298 22.21 17.69 1.52
N LEU A 299 23.27 17.99 0.77
CA LEU A 299 24.53 17.24 0.83
C LEU A 299 25.29 17.42 2.14
N LYS A 300 25.21 18.61 2.77
CA LYS A 300 25.90 18.86 4.05
C LYS A 300 25.38 17.94 5.15
N GLU A 301 24.06 17.77 5.19
CA GLU A 301 23.41 16.87 6.14
C GLU A 301 23.26 15.43 5.64
N ARG A 302 23.55 15.17 4.36
CA ARG A 302 23.34 13.90 3.65
C ARG A 302 21.89 13.41 3.74
N LYS A 303 20.95 14.33 3.48
CA LYS A 303 19.51 14.06 3.55
C LYS A 303 18.79 14.48 2.29
N ILE A 304 17.62 13.87 2.11
CA ILE A 304 16.59 14.31 1.16
C ILE A 304 15.29 14.49 1.94
N PHE A 305 14.54 15.56 1.67
CA PHE A 305 13.31 15.87 2.41
C PHE A 305 12.31 16.66 1.56
N GLY A 306 11.04 16.66 1.99
CA GLY A 306 9.99 17.48 1.38
C GLY A 306 9.60 17.03 -0.04
N LEU A 307 9.79 15.75 -0.36
CA LEU A 307 9.31 15.14 -1.60
C LEU A 307 7.79 14.99 -1.55
N LYS A 308 7.12 15.40 -2.63
CA LYS A 308 5.69 15.12 -2.83
C LYS A 308 5.49 13.73 -3.42
N SER A 309 4.24 13.25 -3.47
CA SER A 309 3.90 11.94 -4.05
C SER A 309 4.39 11.81 -5.49
N HIS A 310 4.32 12.86 -6.32
CA HIS A 310 4.86 12.83 -7.69
C HIS A 310 6.39 12.71 -7.71
N ASP A 311 7.08 13.42 -6.83
CA ASP A 311 8.54 13.36 -6.76
C ASP A 311 8.98 11.95 -6.40
N ASN A 312 8.35 11.33 -5.40
CA ASN A 312 8.64 9.95 -5.00
C ASN A 312 8.36 8.93 -6.11
N HIS A 313 7.34 9.14 -6.94
CA HIS A 313 7.08 8.32 -8.12
C HIS A 313 8.20 8.42 -9.17
N ILE A 314 8.63 9.63 -9.51
CA ILE A 314 9.77 9.84 -10.42
C ILE A 314 11.05 9.24 -9.83
N LEU A 315 11.27 9.40 -8.52
CA LEU A 315 12.39 8.77 -7.84
C LEU A 315 12.33 7.24 -7.94
N MET A 316 11.24 6.62 -7.51
CA MET A 316 11.08 5.16 -7.52
C MET A 316 11.31 4.59 -8.92
N GLN A 317 10.63 5.13 -9.93
CA GLN A 317 10.57 4.48 -11.25
C GLN A 317 11.75 4.79 -12.16
N GLN A 318 12.43 5.93 -11.96
CA GLN A 318 13.42 6.43 -12.91
C GLN A 318 14.77 6.70 -12.24
N LEU A 319 14.79 7.48 -11.16
CA LEU A 319 16.04 8.00 -10.61
C LEU A 319 16.71 7.05 -9.62
N LEU A 320 15.95 6.28 -8.84
CA LEU A 320 16.47 5.37 -7.83
C LEU A 320 17.40 4.31 -8.45
N PRO A 321 17.04 3.61 -9.55
CA PRO A 321 17.94 2.65 -10.18
C PRO A 321 19.25 3.25 -10.68
N ILE A 322 19.23 4.53 -11.07
CA ILE A 322 20.42 5.25 -11.54
C ILE A 322 21.27 5.66 -10.35
N ALA A 323 20.66 6.28 -9.34
CA ALA A 323 21.33 6.78 -8.15
C ALA A 323 21.94 5.66 -7.31
N LEU A 324 21.37 4.44 -7.31
CA LEU A 324 21.93 3.29 -6.58
C LEU A 324 23.22 2.72 -7.20
N ARG A 325 23.54 3.06 -8.46
CA ARG A 325 24.73 2.50 -9.14
C ARG A 325 26.01 2.99 -8.46
N GLY A 326 26.72 2.07 -7.81
CA GLY A 326 27.95 2.37 -7.08
C GLY A 326 27.74 2.94 -5.67
N SER A 327 26.50 2.96 -5.15
CA SER A 327 26.21 3.44 -3.79
C SER A 327 25.99 2.34 -2.76
N LEU A 328 25.66 1.12 -3.20
CA LEU A 328 25.42 -0.03 -2.32
C LEU A 328 25.87 -1.34 -2.99
N PRO A 329 26.17 -2.39 -2.21
CA PRO A 329 26.51 -3.71 -2.74
C PRO A 329 25.47 -4.25 -3.73
N SER A 330 25.91 -5.03 -4.71
CA SER A 330 25.05 -5.56 -5.78
C SER A 330 23.86 -6.37 -5.26
N HIS A 331 24.07 -7.16 -4.19
CA HIS A 331 23.01 -7.95 -3.57
C HIS A 331 21.92 -7.11 -2.90
N VAL A 332 22.20 -5.84 -2.53
CA VAL A 332 21.20 -4.88 -2.02
C VAL A 332 20.58 -4.07 -3.15
N THR A 333 21.41 -3.61 -4.09
CA THR A 333 20.98 -2.76 -5.20
C THR A 333 20.06 -3.51 -6.17
N ARG A 334 20.34 -4.78 -6.46
CA ARG A 334 19.57 -5.56 -7.45
C ARG A 334 18.08 -5.73 -7.06
N PRO A 335 17.73 -6.17 -5.84
CA PRO A 335 16.32 -6.26 -5.42
C PRO A 335 15.61 -4.89 -5.41
N LEU A 336 16.30 -3.82 -5.00
CA LEU A 336 15.73 -2.46 -5.05
C LEU A 336 15.44 -2.00 -6.50
N ILE A 337 16.32 -2.33 -7.45
CA ILE A 337 16.10 -2.06 -8.87
C ILE A 337 14.95 -2.88 -9.44
N LYS A 338 14.82 -4.16 -9.04
CA LYS A 338 13.66 -4.98 -9.44
C LYS A 338 12.35 -4.39 -8.92
N LEU A 339 12.32 -3.95 -7.66
CA LEU A 339 11.16 -3.28 -7.08
C LEU A 339 10.79 -1.98 -7.82
N ALA A 340 11.78 -1.15 -8.13
CA ALA A 340 11.59 0.04 -8.96
C ALA A 340 11.05 -0.31 -10.36
N SER A 341 11.58 -1.38 -10.98
CA SER A 341 11.10 -1.85 -12.28
C SER A 341 9.67 -2.35 -12.19
N PHE A 342 9.28 -3.05 -11.13
CA PHE A 342 7.91 -3.51 -10.91
C PHE A 342 6.94 -2.31 -10.91
N PHE A 343 7.21 -1.29 -10.10
CA PHE A 343 6.39 -0.08 -10.06
C PHE A 343 6.30 0.61 -11.42
N ARG A 344 7.42 0.69 -12.15
CA ARG A 344 7.45 1.23 -13.51
C ARG A 344 6.57 0.44 -14.49
N LYS A 345 6.58 -0.90 -14.41
CA LYS A 345 5.78 -1.78 -15.27
C LYS A 345 4.29 -1.64 -14.97
N ILE A 346 3.87 -1.75 -13.71
CA ILE A 346 2.44 -1.68 -13.35
C ILE A 346 1.82 -0.29 -13.59
N CYS A 347 2.63 0.77 -13.54
CA CYS A 347 2.21 2.13 -13.86
C CYS A 347 2.33 2.49 -15.35
N SER A 348 2.63 1.51 -16.22
CA SER A 348 2.65 1.71 -17.65
C SER A 348 1.25 2.08 -18.18
N LYS A 349 1.22 2.87 -19.27
CA LYS A 349 -0.03 3.24 -19.96
C LYS A 349 -0.77 2.04 -20.53
N THR A 350 -0.04 0.97 -20.85
CA THR A 350 -0.56 -0.28 -21.42
C THR A 350 -0.03 -1.43 -20.60
N LEU A 351 -0.93 -2.34 -20.24
CA LEU A 351 -0.63 -3.55 -19.49
C LEU A 351 -1.11 -4.75 -20.30
N THR A 352 -0.35 -5.83 -20.27
CA THR A 352 -0.78 -7.12 -20.81
C THR A 352 -0.96 -8.11 -19.67
N ILE A 353 -1.92 -9.05 -19.81
CA ILE A 353 -2.19 -10.05 -18.78
C ILE A 353 -0.97 -10.97 -18.58
N SER A 354 -0.23 -11.27 -19.65
CA SER A 354 1.00 -12.07 -19.58
C SER A 354 2.09 -11.37 -18.76
N ASP A 355 2.31 -10.08 -18.99
CA ASP A 355 3.32 -9.32 -18.24
C ASP A 355 2.94 -9.23 -16.77
N LEU A 356 1.65 -8.98 -16.47
CA LEU A 356 1.18 -8.91 -15.08
C LEU A 356 1.30 -10.24 -14.33
N LYS A 357 1.12 -11.39 -15.00
CA LYS A 357 1.39 -12.70 -14.40
C LYS A 357 2.87 -12.89 -14.05
N ASN A 358 3.75 -12.45 -14.94
CA ASN A 358 5.19 -12.49 -14.68
C ASN A 358 5.56 -11.53 -13.53
N ASP A 359 4.95 -10.34 -13.50
CA ASP A 359 5.18 -9.34 -12.45
C ASP A 359 4.67 -9.81 -11.07
N GLU A 360 3.56 -10.57 -11.00
CA GLU A 360 3.09 -11.22 -9.76
C GLU A 360 4.12 -12.23 -9.21
N ALA A 361 4.74 -13.03 -10.07
CA ALA A 361 5.79 -13.97 -9.65
C ALA A 361 7.09 -13.25 -9.27
N GLU A 362 7.52 -12.27 -10.09
CA GLU A 362 8.77 -11.54 -9.89
C GLU A 362 8.73 -10.68 -8.61
N ILE A 363 7.58 -10.08 -8.27
CA ILE A 363 7.47 -9.28 -7.06
C ILE A 363 7.54 -10.13 -5.79
N ALA A 364 7.01 -11.36 -5.82
CA ALA A 364 7.13 -12.31 -4.72
C ALA A 364 8.62 -12.63 -4.43
N VAL A 365 9.38 -12.94 -5.49
CA VAL A 365 10.83 -13.19 -5.38
C VAL A 365 11.56 -11.94 -4.89
N THR A 366 11.23 -10.77 -5.43
CA THR A 366 11.86 -9.50 -5.06
C THR A 366 11.65 -9.17 -3.58
N LEU A 367 10.43 -9.34 -3.06
CA LEU A 367 10.15 -9.12 -1.64
C LEU A 367 10.82 -10.15 -0.74
N CYS A 368 10.97 -11.41 -1.19
CA CYS A 368 11.77 -12.40 -0.47
C CYS A 368 13.26 -12.06 -0.43
N GLU A 369 13.83 -11.58 -1.55
CA GLU A 369 15.22 -11.09 -1.59
C GLU A 369 15.42 -9.92 -0.62
N LEU A 370 14.47 -8.98 -0.59
CA LEU A 370 14.47 -7.86 0.35
C LEU A 370 14.34 -8.34 1.79
N GLU A 371 13.51 -9.36 2.06
CA GLU A 371 13.34 -9.94 3.39
C GLU A 371 14.66 -10.40 3.94
N LYS A 372 15.48 -11.12 3.16
CA LYS A 372 16.82 -11.59 3.55
C LYS A 372 17.79 -10.45 3.92
N ILE A 373 17.55 -9.23 3.41
CA ILE A 373 18.47 -8.09 3.54
C ILE A 373 18.03 -7.14 4.65
N PHE A 374 16.79 -6.67 4.60
CA PHE A 374 16.29 -5.62 5.49
C PHE A 374 15.70 -6.17 6.79
N PRO A 375 15.74 -5.41 7.90
CA PRO A 375 15.17 -5.87 9.16
C PRO A 375 13.65 -6.02 9.06
N PRO A 376 13.01 -6.88 9.88
CA PRO A 376 11.56 -7.07 9.91
C PRO A 376 10.75 -5.77 9.99
N SER A 377 11.27 -4.77 10.69
CA SER A 377 10.70 -3.42 10.82
C SER A 377 10.52 -2.67 9.48
N PHE A 378 11.20 -3.08 8.41
CA PHE A 378 11.05 -2.57 7.04
C PHE A 378 9.74 -3.02 6.42
N PHE A 379 9.31 -4.25 6.70
CA PHE A 379 8.12 -4.91 6.16
C PHE A 379 6.86 -4.42 6.87
N THR A 380 6.55 -3.13 6.66
CA THR A 380 5.27 -2.54 7.05
C THR A 380 4.14 -3.11 6.18
N VAL A 381 2.88 -2.94 6.62
CA VAL A 381 1.73 -3.37 5.82
C VAL A 381 1.77 -2.77 4.41
N ILE A 382 2.23 -1.53 4.26
CA ILE A 382 2.33 -0.87 2.95
C ILE A 382 3.33 -1.57 2.01
N VAL A 383 4.44 -2.10 2.55
CA VAL A 383 5.39 -2.89 1.75
C VAL A 383 4.75 -4.23 1.36
N HIS A 384 4.01 -4.86 2.26
CA HIS A 384 3.30 -6.10 1.97
C HIS A 384 2.22 -5.92 0.89
N LEU A 385 1.48 -4.81 0.90
CA LEU A 385 0.44 -4.53 -0.10
C LEU A 385 0.96 -4.50 -1.54
N VAL A 386 2.27 -4.30 -1.74
CA VAL A 386 2.91 -4.36 -3.07
C VAL A 386 2.68 -5.71 -3.75
N MET A 387 2.57 -6.81 -2.97
CA MET A 387 2.23 -8.15 -3.48
C MET A 387 0.92 -8.20 -4.26
N HIS A 388 -0.02 -7.34 -3.94
CA HIS A 388 -1.39 -7.40 -4.48
C HIS A 388 -1.60 -6.48 -5.68
N LEU A 389 -0.67 -5.56 -5.96
CA LEU A 389 -0.87 -4.52 -6.97
C LEU A 389 -1.00 -5.07 -8.39
N ALA A 390 -0.23 -6.10 -8.74
CA ALA A 390 -0.32 -6.73 -10.05
C ALA A 390 -1.65 -7.50 -10.22
N THR A 391 -2.12 -8.17 -9.16
CA THR A 391 -3.45 -8.80 -9.15
C THR A 391 -4.57 -7.78 -9.31
N GLU A 392 -4.51 -6.66 -8.59
CA GLU A 392 -5.47 -5.57 -8.78
C GLU A 392 -5.40 -4.97 -10.19
N ALA A 393 -4.21 -4.85 -10.79
CA ALA A 393 -4.03 -4.42 -12.17
C ALA A 393 -4.63 -5.39 -13.19
N LYS A 394 -4.59 -6.69 -12.94
CA LYS A 394 -5.25 -7.70 -13.79
C LYS A 394 -6.78 -7.57 -13.76
N ILE A 395 -7.34 -7.20 -12.61
CA ILE A 395 -8.79 -7.08 -12.43
C ILE A 395 -9.31 -5.71 -12.89
N GLY A 396 -8.69 -4.62 -12.43
CA GLY A 396 -9.13 -3.24 -12.65
C GLY A 396 -8.49 -2.55 -13.85
N GLY A 397 -7.54 -3.19 -14.53
CA GLY A 397 -6.82 -2.58 -15.65
C GLY A 397 -5.76 -1.55 -15.22
N PRO A 398 -5.34 -0.65 -16.13
CA PRO A 398 -4.25 0.28 -15.89
C PRO A 398 -4.40 1.15 -14.64
N VAL A 399 -3.30 1.32 -13.90
CA VAL A 399 -3.25 2.06 -12.63
C VAL A 399 -3.62 3.53 -12.80
N HIS A 400 -3.39 4.13 -13.98
CA HIS A 400 -3.60 5.57 -14.16
C HIS A 400 -5.06 6.03 -14.07
N TYR A 401 -6.01 5.11 -14.17
CA TYR A 401 -7.44 5.38 -13.90
C TYR A 401 -7.86 5.03 -12.47
N ARG A 402 -6.96 4.51 -11.65
CA ARG A 402 -7.26 3.93 -10.32
C ARG A 402 -6.34 4.45 -9.21
N TRP A 403 -5.69 5.58 -9.45
CA TRP A 403 -4.84 6.28 -8.49
C TRP A 403 -5.31 7.72 -8.26
N MET A 404 -4.85 8.35 -7.19
CA MET A 404 -5.39 9.64 -6.74
C MET A 404 -4.71 10.89 -7.33
N TYR A 405 -3.70 10.74 -8.20
CA TYR A 405 -2.97 11.89 -8.76
C TYR A 405 -3.85 12.98 -9.40
N PRO A 406 -4.87 12.68 -10.23
CA PRO A 406 -5.68 13.73 -10.85
C PRO A 406 -6.53 14.52 -9.85
N ILE A 407 -6.73 13.97 -8.65
CA ILE A 407 -7.63 14.50 -7.64
C ILE A 407 -6.87 15.33 -6.60
N GLU A 408 -5.66 14.89 -6.24
CA GLU A 408 -4.82 15.54 -5.24
C GLU A 408 -3.86 16.60 -5.80
N ARG A 409 -3.83 16.80 -7.13
CA ARG A 409 -2.95 17.77 -7.80
C ARG A 409 -3.61 19.10 -8.17
#